data_AF-A0A840P0L6-F1
#
_entry.id   AF-A0A840P0L6-F1
#
_cell.length_a   1.000
_cell.length_b   1.000
_cell.length_c   1.000
_cell.angle_alpha   90.00
_cell.angle_beta   90.00
_cell.angle_gamma   90.00
#
_symmetry.space_group_name_H-M   'P 1'
#
loop_
_entity.id
_entity.type
_entity.pdbx_description
1 polymer ?
#
loop_
_entity_poly.entity_id
_entity_poly.type
_entity_poly.pdbx_seq_one_letter_code
_entity_poly.pdbx_strand_id
1 'polypeptide(L)'
;MIYLPKIKKHSDILLEGLVYYATFVNAQSNYLPPDNFQEDPEPLIAHRTSPTNIGVYLLSVITARDFGWISFEEAIPSIECTLSTLEKMEKFRGHLYQLVCNRYTQTSLAYLCINR
;
A
#
# COMPACT_ATOMS: atom_id res chain seq x y z
N MET A 1 3.93 15.75 -13.24
CA MET A 1 2.88 16.76 -12.99
C MET A 1 1.58 16.14 -13.48
N ILE A 2 0.78 15.56 -12.58
CA ILE A 2 -0.42 14.80 -12.95
C ILE A 2 -1.51 15.82 -13.31
N TYR A 3 -1.97 15.79 -14.56
CA TYR A 3 -3.08 16.62 -15.03
C TYR A 3 -4.39 15.94 -14.63
N LEU A 4 -5.19 16.59 -13.78
CA LEU A 4 -6.47 16.08 -13.30
C LEU A 4 -7.62 16.83 -13.98
N PRO A 5 -8.32 16.24 -14.96
CA PRO A 5 -9.52 16.84 -15.51
C PRO A 5 -10.66 16.78 -14.49
N LYS A 6 -11.45 17.85 -14.43
CA LYS A 6 -12.54 18.07 -13.48
C LYS A 6 -13.62 16.97 -13.57
N ILE A 7 -13.56 15.97 -12.70
CA ILE A 7 -14.71 15.12 -12.34
C ILE A 7 -15.12 15.53 -10.93
N LYS A 8 -16.20 16.29 -10.83
CA LYS A 8 -16.57 17.02 -9.60
C LYS A 8 -17.26 16.07 -8.61
N LYS A 9 -16.68 15.92 -7.41
CA LYS A 9 -17.21 15.44 -6.12
C LYS A 9 -17.03 13.97 -5.70
N HIS A 10 -17.20 12.96 -6.56
CA HIS A 10 -17.09 11.54 -6.11
C HIS A 10 -15.73 10.90 -6.40
N SER A 11 -15.11 11.25 -7.53
CA SER A 11 -13.75 10.80 -7.87
C SER A 11 -12.67 11.42 -6.98
N ASP A 12 -12.92 12.60 -6.44
CA ASP A 12 -11.94 13.33 -5.63
C ASP A 12 -11.54 12.52 -4.38
N ILE A 13 -12.51 11.83 -3.75
CA ILE A 13 -12.27 10.94 -2.59
C ILE A 13 -11.40 9.74 -2.98
N LEU A 14 -11.65 9.14 -4.15
CA LEU A 14 -10.84 8.02 -4.65
C LEU A 14 -9.43 8.48 -4.99
N LEU A 15 -9.29 9.71 -5.48
CA LEU A 15 -8.00 10.31 -5.79
C LEU A 15 -7.20 10.62 -4.52
N GLU A 16 -7.85 11.11 -3.46
CA GLU A 16 -7.23 11.27 -2.14
C GLU A 16 -6.71 9.93 -1.59
N GLY A 17 -7.50 8.86 -1.72
CA GLY A 17 -7.06 7.50 -1.40
C GLY A 17 -5.86 7.04 -2.24
N LEU A 18 -5.81 7.40 -3.53
CA LEU A 18 -4.66 7.10 -4.38
C LEU A 18 -3.41 7.89 -3.95
N VAL A 19 -3.57 9.16 -3.55
CA VAL A 19 -2.47 9.99 -3.03
C VAL A 19 -1.90 9.40 -1.74
N TYR A 20 -2.74 8.87 -0.86
CA TYR A 20 -2.29 8.13 0.33
C TYR A 20 -1.33 6.99 -0.06
N TYR A 21 -1.73 6.13 -1.00
CA TYR A 21 -0.86 5.02 -1.42
C TYR A 21 0.38 5.49 -2.18
N ALA A 22 0.26 6.49 -3.06
CA ALA A 22 1.40 7.08 -3.76
C ALA A 22 2.45 7.67 -2.79
N THR A 23 2.02 8.11 -1.61
CA THR A 23 2.89 8.65 -0.57
C THR A 23 3.60 7.54 0.21
N PHE A 24 2.87 6.52 0.64
CA PHE A 24 3.37 5.56 1.62
C PHE A 24 3.81 4.20 1.05
N VAL A 25 3.45 3.88 -0.19
CA VAL A 25 3.83 2.62 -0.86
C VAL A 25 5.07 2.86 -1.72
N ASN A 26 6.23 2.48 -1.20
CA ASN A 26 7.51 2.71 -1.86
C ASN A 26 8.54 1.66 -1.41
N ALA A 27 9.78 1.78 -1.87
CA ALA A 27 10.84 0.83 -1.56
C ALA A 27 11.12 0.70 -0.04
N GLN A 28 10.94 1.75 0.76
CA GLN A 28 11.16 1.68 2.22
C GLN A 28 10.07 0.87 2.94
N SER A 29 8.87 0.81 2.37
CA SER A 29 7.75 0.00 2.85
C SER A 29 7.61 -1.33 2.09
N ASN A 30 8.66 -1.78 1.38
CA ASN A 30 8.64 -2.97 0.52
C ASN A 30 7.44 -3.00 -0.43
N TYR A 31 6.99 -1.83 -0.87
CA TYR A 31 5.81 -1.66 -1.71
C TYR A 31 4.54 -2.25 -1.07
N LEU A 32 4.42 -2.17 0.26
CA LEU A 32 3.22 -2.54 1.01
C LEU A 32 2.61 -1.29 1.68
N PRO A 33 1.27 -1.14 1.66
CA PRO A 33 0.61 -0.02 2.30
C PRO A 33 0.74 -0.09 3.82
N PRO A 34 0.86 1.04 4.54
CA PRO A 34 0.78 1.01 6.00
C PRO A 34 -0.65 0.73 6.46
N ASP A 35 -0.76 0.19 7.67
CA ASP A 35 -2.04 -0.13 8.30
C ASP A 35 -2.84 1.14 8.62
N ASN A 36 -2.15 2.14 9.16
CA ASN A 36 -2.70 3.47 9.41
C ASN A 36 -1.60 4.54 9.36
N PHE A 37 -2.02 5.74 8.95
CA PHE A 37 -1.31 7.00 9.16
C PHE A 37 -2.17 7.86 10.08
N GLN A 38 -1.57 8.34 11.16
CA GLN A 38 -2.18 9.32 12.05
C GLN A 38 -1.54 10.67 11.78
N GLU A 39 -2.34 11.69 11.52
CA GLU A 39 -1.84 13.06 11.26
C GLU A 39 -1.77 13.90 12.54
N ASP A 40 -2.77 13.75 13.42
CA ASP A 40 -2.96 14.49 14.67
C ASP A 40 -2.93 13.52 15.85
N PRO A 41 -2.25 13.80 16.99
CA PRO A 41 -1.51 15.02 17.35
C PRO A 41 -0.19 15.23 16.60
N GLU A 42 0.40 14.16 16.09
CA GLU A 42 1.64 14.22 15.31
C GLU A 42 1.67 13.12 14.24
N PRO A 43 2.35 13.36 13.09
CA PRO A 43 2.47 12.39 12.02
C PRO A 43 3.12 11.08 12.47
N LEU A 44 2.35 10.00 12.45
CA LEU A 44 2.81 8.65 12.81
C LEU A 44 2.33 7.62 11.80
N ILE A 45 3.26 6.83 11.27
CA ILE A 45 2.96 5.71 10.36
C ILE A 45 3.10 4.41 11.13
N ALA A 46 2.07 3.56 11.11
CA ALA A 46 2.23 2.19 11.57
C ALA A 46 2.94 1.36 10.51
N HIS A 47 4.15 0.91 10.84
CA HIS A 47 5.02 0.15 9.92
C HIS A 47 4.66 -1.34 9.85
N ARG A 48 3.36 -1.60 9.79
CA ARG A 48 2.74 -2.91 9.62
C ARG A 48 1.63 -2.77 8.60
N THR A 49 1.12 -3.89 8.12
CA THR A 49 -0.02 -3.95 7.22
C THR A 49 -0.82 -5.22 7.43
N SER A 50 -1.99 -5.29 6.82
CA SER A 50 -2.88 -6.45 6.84
C SER A 50 -3.14 -6.95 5.42
N PRO A 51 -3.50 -8.24 5.25
CA PRO A 51 -3.91 -8.76 3.94
C PRO A 51 -5.05 -7.96 3.30
N THR A 52 -5.95 -7.42 4.13
CA THR A 52 -7.04 -6.54 3.69
C THR A 52 -6.51 -5.23 3.12
N ASN A 53 -5.61 -4.53 3.82
CA ASN A 53 -5.03 -3.27 3.33
C ASN A 53 -4.23 -3.46 2.04
N ILE A 54 -3.50 -4.56 1.92
CA ILE A 54 -2.80 -4.94 0.69
C ILE A 54 -3.81 -5.14 -0.46
N GLY A 55 -4.91 -5.85 -0.22
CA GLY A 55 -5.96 -6.07 -1.21
C GLY A 55 -6.63 -4.76 -1.66
N VAL A 56 -6.96 -3.87 -0.72
CA VAL A 56 -7.55 -2.56 -1.04
C VAL A 56 -6.58 -1.72 -1.87
N TYR A 57 -5.29 -1.71 -1.53
CA TYR A 57 -4.28 -1.02 -2.31
C TYR A 57 -4.20 -1.53 -3.76
N LEU A 58 -4.13 -2.85 -3.97
CA LEU A 58 -4.09 -3.43 -5.32
C LEU A 58 -5.36 -3.08 -6.12
N LEU A 59 -6.53 -3.11 -5.48
CA LEU A 59 -7.78 -2.65 -6.10
C LEU A 59 -7.73 -1.17 -6.46
N SER A 60 -7.14 -0.32 -5.62
CA SER A 60 -6.95 1.11 -5.91
C SER A 60 -6.03 1.34 -7.11
N VAL A 61 -4.94 0.57 -7.26
CA VAL A 61 -4.04 0.65 -8.43
C VAL A 61 -4.78 0.28 -9.71
N ILE A 62 -5.52 -0.82 -9.71
CA ILE A 62 -6.31 -1.27 -10.88
C ILE A 62 -7.38 -0.22 -11.22
N THR A 63 -8.10 0.27 -10.21
CA THR A 63 -9.15 1.27 -10.37
C THR A 63 -8.58 2.57 -10.94
N ALA A 64 -7.43 3.04 -10.44
CA ALA A 64 -6.75 4.22 -10.96
C ALA A 64 -6.32 4.04 -12.42
N ARG A 65 -5.88 2.83 -12.79
CA ARG A 65 -5.57 2.49 -14.18
C ARG A 65 -6.82 2.53 -15.05
N ASP A 66 -7.94 1.97 -14.59
CA ASP A 66 -9.22 1.94 -15.32
C ASP A 66 -9.79 3.34 -15.53
N PHE A 67 -9.65 4.23 -14.55
CA PHE A 67 -10.01 5.65 -14.70
C PHE A 67 -9.04 6.47 -15.57
N GLY A 68 -7.90 5.88 -15.96
CA GLY A 68 -6.86 6.57 -16.73
C GLY A 68 -6.05 7.59 -15.94
N TRP A 69 -6.02 7.48 -14.60
CA TRP A 69 -5.24 8.35 -13.73
C TRP A 69 -3.75 7.98 -13.69
N ILE A 70 -3.45 6.70 -13.88
CA ILE A 70 -2.09 6.17 -14.01
C ILE A 70 -1.95 5.36 -15.30
N SER A 71 -0.74 5.30 -15.85
CA SER A 71 -0.43 4.51 -17.03
C SER A 71 -0.18 3.03 -16.69
N PHE A 72 -0.02 2.18 -17.71
CA PHE A 72 0.40 0.79 -17.48
C PHE A 72 1.82 0.70 -16.94
N GLU A 73 2.69 1.60 -17.39
CA GLU A 73 4.08 1.74 -16.94
C GLU A 73 4.18 2.12 -15.46
N GLU A 74 3.13 2.73 -14.89
CA GLU A 74 3.02 3.00 -13.45
C GLU A 74 2.32 1.87 -12.69
N ALA A 75 1.24 1.32 -13.26
CA ALA A 75 0.42 0.29 -12.60
C ALA A 75 1.12 -1.07 -12.48
N ILE A 76 1.78 -1.54 -13.55
CA ILE A 76 2.40 -2.87 -13.59
C ILE A 76 3.51 -3.00 -12.54
N PRO A 77 4.51 -2.09 -12.46
CA PRO A 77 5.56 -2.21 -11.45
C PRO A 77 5.01 -2.15 -10.02
N SER A 78 3.98 -1.33 -9.77
CA SER A 78 3.33 -1.24 -8.46
C SER A 78 2.78 -2.59 -8.01
N ILE A 79 2.09 -3.31 -8.90
CA ILE A 79 1.54 -4.65 -8.63
C ILE A 79 2.67 -5.67 -8.51
N GLU A 80 3.61 -5.70 -9.45
CA GLU A 80 4.70 -6.68 -9.47
C GLU A 80 5.60 -6.59 -8.24
N CYS A 81 5.99 -5.38 -7.83
CA CYS A 81 6.80 -5.17 -6.64
C CYS A 81 6.06 -5.63 -5.38
N THR A 82 4.76 -5.33 -5.29
CA THR A 82 3.91 -5.78 -4.17
C THR A 82 3.86 -7.30 -4.10
N LEU A 83 3.49 -7.97 -5.21
CA LEU A 83 3.40 -9.43 -5.27
C LEU A 83 4.75 -10.10 -4.99
N SER A 84 5.84 -9.56 -5.53
CA SER A 84 7.21 -10.04 -5.28
C SER A 84 7.59 -9.95 -3.80
N THR A 85 7.11 -8.92 -3.09
CA THR A 85 7.28 -8.83 -1.64
C THR A 85 6.47 -9.93 -0.95
N LEU A 86 5.18 -10.07 -1.28
CA LEU A 86 4.30 -11.08 -0.66
C LEU A 86 4.81 -12.50 -0.82
N GLU A 87 5.41 -12.84 -1.97
CA GLU A 87 6.02 -14.15 -2.23
C GLU A 87 7.10 -14.49 -1.19
N LYS A 88 7.92 -13.52 -0.82
CA LYS A 88 9.05 -13.67 0.12
C LYS A 88 8.63 -13.71 1.59
N MET A 89 7.41 -13.25 1.91
CA MET A 89 6.94 -13.17 3.30
C MET A 89 6.61 -14.55 3.87
N GLU A 90 6.84 -14.71 5.17
CA GLU A 90 6.43 -15.89 5.91
C GLU A 90 4.90 -16.04 5.90
N LYS A 91 4.43 -17.28 5.74
CA LYS A 91 3.01 -17.62 5.65
C LYS A 91 2.71 -18.80 6.56
N PHE A 92 1.59 -18.72 7.28
CA PHE A 92 1.04 -19.86 7.99
C PHE A 92 0.13 -20.65 7.05
N ARG A 93 0.59 -21.85 6.63
CA ARG A 93 -0.16 -22.73 5.70
C ARG A 93 -0.56 -22.03 4.39
N GLY A 94 0.34 -21.19 3.87
CA GLY A 94 0.07 -20.41 2.66
C GLY A 94 -0.72 -19.12 2.87
N HIS A 95 -1.22 -18.85 4.08
CA HIS A 95 -1.89 -17.60 4.42
C HIS A 95 -0.92 -16.61 5.06
N LEU A 96 -1.07 -15.33 4.71
CA LEU A 96 -0.41 -14.25 5.45
C LEU A 96 -0.99 -14.16 6.87
N TYR A 97 -0.16 -13.75 7.82
CA TYR A 97 -0.63 -13.39 9.16
C TYR A 97 -1.50 -12.13 9.11
N GLN A 98 -2.35 -11.94 10.13
CA GLN A 98 -3.27 -10.79 10.19
C GLN A 98 -2.53 -9.44 10.15
N LEU A 99 -1.39 -9.35 10.83
CA LEU A 99 -0.49 -8.21 10.78
C LEU A 99 0.91 -8.69 10.40
N VAL A 100 1.50 -8.00 9.43
CA VAL A 100 2.86 -8.26 8.93
C VAL A 100 3.63 -6.93 8.84
N CYS A 101 4.96 -6.95 9.03
CA CYS A 101 5.76 -5.73 8.90
C CYS A 101 5.86 -5.31 7.43
N ASN A 102 5.70 -4.01 7.14
CA ASN A 102 5.93 -3.47 5.80
C ASN A 102 7.39 -3.02 5.57
N ARG A 103 8.22 -2.89 6.59
CA ARG A 103 9.65 -2.54 6.42
C ARG A 103 10.58 -3.74 6.28
N TYR A 104 10.22 -4.87 6.83
CA TYR A 104 11.05 -6.08 6.83
C TYR A 104 10.21 -7.29 6.48
N THR A 105 10.70 -8.08 5.54
CA THR A 105 10.09 -9.36 5.14
C THR A 105 10.55 -10.53 6.01
N GLN A 106 11.63 -10.34 6.79
CA GLN A 106 12.18 -11.37 7.66
C GLN A 106 11.60 -11.29 9.08
N THR A 107 11.19 -12.43 9.62
CA THR A 107 10.41 -12.58 10.86
C THR A 107 11.11 -12.03 12.10
N SER A 108 12.43 -12.21 12.21
CA SER A 108 13.24 -11.74 13.34
C SER A 108 13.19 -10.21 13.52
N LEU A 109 13.03 -9.46 12.43
CA LEU A 109 12.92 -8.01 12.43
C LEU A 109 11.46 -7.54 12.37
N ALA A 110 10.56 -8.34 11.78
CA ALA A 110 9.14 -8.00 11.66
C ALA A 110 8.44 -7.84 13.00
N TYR A 111 8.84 -8.60 14.03
CA TYR A 111 8.26 -8.52 15.38
C TYR A 111 8.42 -7.12 16.01
N LEU A 112 9.49 -6.40 15.67
CA LEU A 112 9.75 -5.04 16.15
C LEU A 112 8.80 -4.01 15.51
N CYS A 113 8.29 -4.26 14.31
CA CYS A 113 7.34 -3.36 13.65
C CYS A 113 5.91 -3.55 14.14
N ILE A 114 5.54 -4.77 14.51
CA ILE A 114 4.17 -5.12 14.85
C ILE A 114 3.84 -4.67 16.28
N ASN A 115 4.80 -4.77 17.21
CA ASN A 115 4.61 -4.52 18.64
C ASN A 115 5.08 -3.12 19.11
N ARG A 116 5.29 -2.19 18.18
CA ARG A 116 5.46 -0.75 18.47
C ARG A 116 4.23 0.01 18.00
#